data_AF-A0A930FZT1-F1
#
_entry.id   AF-A0A930FZT1-F1
#
_cell.length_a   1.000
_cell.length_b   1.000
_cell.length_c   1.000
_cell.angle_alpha   90.00
_cell.angle_beta   90.00
_cell.angle_gamma   90.00
#
_symmetry.space_group_name_H-M   'P 1'
#
loop_
_entity.id
_entity.type
_entity.pdbx_description
1 polymer ?
#
loop_
_entity_poly.entity_id
_entity_poly.type
_entity_poly.pdbx_seq_one_letter_code
_entity_poly.pdbx_strand_id
1 'polypeptide(L)'
;MSGADQARVVEFAIGGMTCAACSTRLEKVLNRQAGMQANVNLAAERARVRLSGGADEAAVIAAVAKAGFKAEVVDKQTREREKAEKAKAYRSEIKRFWIAVLLTLPLVGQMFFMFGEHGHHNELPRWLQLLLATPVQFWIGWRFYDGAWKALRGGGANMDVLVALGTSMAWGFSTVVTLLELPQHVYFEGGAAVITLVLLGKLLEARAKARTSEAIESLVRLQPKTARVERDGQWVEMSVDGLMPGDIFLVRPGESVPVDGEVVDGESSVNESMLTGESMPIGKRAGDQVFAATANGQG
;
A
#
# COMPACT_ATOMS: atom_id res chain seq x y z
N MET A 1 34.92 -5.82 -30.97
CA MET A 1 33.47 -5.54 -30.83
C MET A 1 33.10 -5.80 -29.37
N SER A 2 33.22 -4.77 -28.53
CA SER A 2 33.13 -4.82 -27.07
C SER A 2 31.68 -4.67 -26.62
N GLY A 3 30.99 -5.79 -26.37
CA GLY A 3 29.80 -5.79 -25.54
C GLY A 3 30.24 -5.67 -24.09
N ALA A 4 30.35 -4.45 -23.58
CA ALA A 4 30.60 -4.22 -22.17
C ALA A 4 29.47 -4.91 -21.37
N ASP A 5 29.88 -5.82 -20.50
CA ASP A 5 29.05 -6.58 -19.57
C ASP A 5 28.41 -5.61 -18.57
N GLN A 6 27.27 -5.02 -18.97
CA GLN A 6 26.58 -4.01 -18.17
C GLN A 6 25.95 -4.69 -16.96
N ALA A 7 26.57 -4.49 -15.79
CA ALA A 7 25.98 -4.88 -14.53
C ALA A 7 24.61 -4.20 -14.38
N ARG A 8 23.54 -5.00 -14.36
CA ARG A 8 22.16 -4.52 -14.26
C ARG A 8 21.56 -4.91 -12.93
N VAL A 9 20.82 -4.00 -12.30
CA VAL A 9 20.10 -4.29 -11.06
C VAL A 9 18.63 -4.51 -11.36
N VAL A 10 18.11 -5.61 -10.84
CA VAL A 10 16.73 -6.02 -11.00
C VAL A 10 16.14 -6.28 -9.63
N GLU A 11 14.93 -5.77 -9.40
CA GLU A 11 14.16 -6.01 -8.18
C GLU A 11 13.21 -7.18 -8.40
N PHE A 12 13.08 -8.06 -7.41
CA PHE A 12 12.22 -9.23 -7.43
C PHE A 12 11.30 -9.20 -6.22
N ALA A 13 10.01 -9.43 -6.43
CA ALA A 13 9.04 -9.71 -5.38
C ALA A 13 9.20 -11.16 -4.94
N ILE A 14 9.40 -11.39 -3.65
CA ILE A 14 9.69 -12.71 -3.09
C ILE A 14 8.51 -13.22 -2.27
N GLY A 15 7.84 -14.25 -2.76
CA GLY A 15 6.75 -14.93 -2.06
C GLY A 15 7.23 -16.06 -1.15
N GLY A 16 6.63 -16.17 0.03
CA GLY A 16 6.82 -17.30 0.95
C GLY A 16 7.87 -17.09 2.04
N MET A 17 8.40 -15.87 2.21
CA MET A 17 9.25 -15.54 3.36
C MET A 17 8.39 -15.27 4.60
N THR A 18 8.61 -16.03 5.68
CA THR A 18 7.84 -15.90 6.93
C THR A 18 8.69 -15.45 8.12
N CYS A 19 10.01 -15.28 7.94
CA CYS A 19 10.95 -15.10 9.04
C CYS A 19 12.23 -14.35 8.64
N ALA A 20 12.88 -13.68 9.59
CA ALA A 20 14.18 -12.99 9.35
C ALA A 20 15.30 -13.98 8.94
N ALA A 21 15.29 -15.20 9.48
CA ALA A 21 16.22 -16.23 9.04
C ALA A 21 16.02 -16.64 7.57
N CYS A 22 14.80 -16.48 7.05
CA CYS A 22 14.42 -16.84 5.69
C CYS A 22 15.06 -15.85 4.70
N SER A 23 15.02 -14.55 5.00
CA SER A 23 15.65 -13.51 4.16
C SER A 23 17.18 -13.61 4.18
N THR A 24 17.81 -13.78 5.35
CA THR A 24 19.28 -13.94 5.44
C THR A 24 19.76 -15.19 4.71
N ARG A 25 19.00 -16.29 4.78
CA ARG A 25 19.32 -17.52 4.03
C ARG A 25 19.24 -17.27 2.53
N LEU A 26 18.18 -16.62 2.05
CA LEU A 26 17.99 -16.33 0.64
C LEU A 26 19.09 -15.40 0.11
N GLU A 27 19.42 -14.36 0.85
CA GLU A 27 20.50 -13.42 0.52
C GLU A 27 21.85 -14.16 0.37
N LYS A 28 22.17 -15.08 1.28
CA LYS A 28 23.39 -15.92 1.17
C LYS A 28 23.36 -16.86 -0.02
N VAL A 29 22.21 -17.42 -0.38
CA VAL A 29 22.08 -18.32 -1.54
C VAL A 29 22.31 -17.55 -2.83
N LEU A 30 21.74 -16.36 -2.95
CA LEU A 30 21.87 -15.51 -4.13
C LEU A 30 23.31 -14.97 -4.28
N ASN A 31 23.92 -14.46 -3.20
CA ASN A 31 25.31 -13.97 -3.22
C ASN A 31 26.37 -15.05 -3.46
N ARG A 32 26.01 -16.34 -3.42
CA ARG A 32 26.92 -17.45 -3.78
C ARG A 32 26.94 -17.77 -5.28
N GLN A 33 25.96 -17.27 -6.04
CA GLN A 33 25.90 -17.51 -7.47
C GLN A 33 26.92 -16.61 -8.18
N ALA A 34 27.59 -17.16 -9.20
CA ALA A 34 28.52 -16.38 -10.01
C ALA A 34 27.78 -15.25 -10.72
N GLY A 35 28.32 -14.03 -10.67
CA GLY A 35 27.71 -12.87 -11.31
C GLY A 35 26.47 -12.31 -10.59
N MET A 36 26.21 -12.69 -9.33
CA MET A 36 25.09 -12.16 -8.56
C MET A 36 25.55 -11.50 -7.27
N GLN A 37 25.06 -10.29 -7.01
CA GLN A 37 25.13 -9.64 -5.71
C GLN A 37 23.70 -9.28 -5.29
N ALA A 38 23.23 -9.79 -4.16
CA ALA A 38 21.83 -9.69 -3.74
C ALA A 38 21.70 -9.08 -2.35
N ASN A 39 20.64 -8.29 -2.17
CA ASN A 39 20.19 -7.79 -0.89
C ASN A 39 18.70 -8.07 -0.72
N VAL A 40 18.29 -8.65 0.41
CA VAL A 40 16.91 -9.11 0.63
C VAL A 40 16.29 -8.38 1.81
N ASN A 41 15.15 -7.74 1.57
CA ASN A 41 14.37 -7.05 2.59
C ASN A 41 13.09 -7.84 2.90
N LEU A 42 13.03 -8.41 4.11
CA LEU A 42 11.87 -9.17 4.58
C LEU A 42 10.61 -8.30 4.68
N ALA A 43 10.70 -7.10 5.24
CA ALA A 43 9.56 -6.23 5.49
C ALA A 43 8.91 -5.74 4.19
N ALA A 44 9.71 -5.57 3.14
CA ALA A 44 9.23 -5.21 1.82
C ALA A 44 8.82 -6.42 0.96
N GLU A 45 9.11 -7.65 1.40
CA GLU A 45 8.97 -8.88 0.61
C GLU A 45 9.70 -8.80 -0.74
N ARG A 46 10.89 -8.17 -0.78
CA ARG A 46 11.64 -7.92 -2.01
C ARG A 46 13.11 -8.24 -1.92
N ALA A 47 13.68 -8.66 -3.03
CA ALA A 47 15.12 -8.85 -3.24
C ALA A 47 15.61 -7.95 -4.36
N ARG A 48 16.65 -7.16 -4.11
CA ARG A 48 17.40 -6.45 -5.17
C ARG A 48 18.62 -7.28 -5.52
N VAL A 49 18.78 -7.58 -6.80
CA VAL A 49 19.88 -8.40 -7.30
C VAL A 49 20.58 -7.66 -8.44
N ARG A 50 21.87 -7.42 -8.25
CA ARG A 50 22.80 -7.00 -9.29
C ARG A 50 23.31 -8.22 -10.03
N LEU A 51 23.14 -8.20 -11.35
CA LEU A 51 23.55 -9.22 -12.28
C LEU A 51 24.74 -8.73 -13.10
N SER A 52 25.83 -9.48 -13.12
CA SER A 52 27.03 -9.30 -13.95
C SER A 52 27.45 -10.63 -14.55
N GLY A 53 28.35 -10.64 -15.55
CA GLY A 53 28.98 -11.86 -16.04
C GLY A 53 28.04 -12.85 -16.72
N GLY A 54 27.07 -12.38 -17.51
CA GLY A 54 26.10 -13.23 -18.22
C GLY A 54 25.00 -13.85 -17.36
N ALA A 55 24.92 -13.52 -16.06
CA ALA A 55 23.81 -13.92 -15.21
C ALA A 55 22.50 -13.21 -15.63
N ASP A 56 21.40 -13.96 -15.70
CA ASP A 56 20.08 -13.46 -16.11
C ASP A 56 19.02 -13.57 -15.00
N GLU A 57 17.87 -12.96 -15.24
CA GLU A 57 16.73 -12.97 -14.32
C GLU A 57 16.21 -14.41 -14.08
N ALA A 58 16.31 -15.28 -15.09
CA ALA A 58 15.90 -16.67 -14.97
C ALA A 58 16.77 -17.45 -13.99
N ALA A 59 18.09 -17.20 -13.97
CA ALA A 59 19.00 -17.78 -13.01
C ALA A 59 18.67 -17.35 -11.57
N VAL A 60 18.27 -16.10 -11.36
CA VAL A 60 17.80 -15.62 -10.04
C VAL A 60 16.52 -16.35 -9.63
N ILE A 61 15.51 -16.39 -10.50
CA ILE A 61 14.23 -17.05 -10.20
C ILE A 61 14.46 -18.54 -9.90
N ALA A 62 15.33 -19.21 -10.65
CA ALA A 62 15.69 -20.61 -10.41
C ALA A 62 16.41 -20.80 -9.06
N ALA A 63 17.32 -19.90 -8.69
CA ALA A 63 18.00 -19.94 -7.39
C ALA A 63 17.03 -19.71 -6.23
N VAL A 64 16.09 -18.77 -6.38
CA VAL A 64 15.02 -18.50 -5.39
C VAL A 64 14.10 -19.71 -5.25
N ALA A 65 13.68 -20.31 -6.37
CA ALA A 65 12.85 -21.52 -6.38
C ALA A 65 13.55 -22.70 -5.69
N LYS A 66 14.85 -22.91 -5.96
CA LYS A 66 15.66 -23.94 -5.30
C LYS A 66 15.82 -23.71 -3.79
N ALA A 67 15.76 -22.44 -3.35
CA ALA A 67 15.72 -22.09 -1.94
C ALA A 67 14.33 -22.27 -1.29
N GLY A 68 13.30 -22.61 -2.08
CA GLY A 68 11.94 -22.88 -1.62
C GLY A 68 11.02 -21.66 -1.60
N PHE A 69 11.38 -20.60 -2.30
CA PHE A 69 10.58 -19.36 -2.38
C PHE A 69 10.10 -19.10 -3.82
N LYS A 70 9.16 -18.16 -3.99
CA LYS A 70 8.72 -17.71 -5.32
C LYS A 70 9.33 -16.35 -5.61
N ALA A 71 9.77 -16.10 -6.84
CA ALA A 71 10.26 -14.79 -7.29
C ALA A 71 9.53 -14.36 -8.56
N GLU A 72 9.12 -13.10 -8.60
CA GLU A 72 8.63 -12.42 -9.81
C GLU A 72 9.39 -11.11 -10.00
N VAL A 73 9.75 -10.78 -11.25
CA VAL A 73 10.47 -9.55 -11.57
C VAL A 73 9.55 -8.34 -11.33
N VAL A 74 10.03 -7.37 -10.57
CA VAL A 74 9.35 -6.09 -10.37
C VAL A 74 9.89 -5.11 -11.40
N ASP A 75 9.09 -4.87 -12.44
CA ASP A 75 9.37 -3.81 -13.40
C ASP A 75 8.46 -2.58 -13.17
N LYS A 76 8.72 -1.49 -13.93
CA LYS A 76 7.89 -0.29 -13.90
C LYS A 76 6.44 -0.59 -14.28
N GLN A 77 6.21 -1.52 -15.20
CA GLN A 77 4.87 -1.90 -15.65
C GLN A 77 4.08 -2.61 -14.54
N THR A 78 4.75 -3.40 -13.72
CA THR A 78 4.19 -4.15 -12.59
C THR A 78 3.78 -3.19 -11.49
N ARG A 79 4.63 -2.20 -11.16
CA ARG A 79 4.28 -1.12 -10.22
C ARG A 79 3.11 -0.27 -10.71
N GLU A 80 3.09 0.07 -12.01
CA GLU A 80 1.98 0.82 -12.62
C GLU A 80 0.67 0.01 -12.61
N ARG A 81 0.76 -1.30 -12.90
CA ARG A 81 -0.39 -2.21 -12.87
C ARG A 81 -0.96 -2.35 -11.47
N GLU A 82 -0.13 -2.56 -10.45
CA GLU A 82 -0.56 -2.59 -9.05
C GLU A 82 -1.26 -1.30 -8.63
N LYS A 83 -0.70 -0.13 -9.02
CA LYS A 83 -1.29 1.18 -8.73
C LYS A 83 -2.63 1.35 -9.46
N ALA A 84 -2.73 0.91 -10.71
CA ALA A 84 -3.96 0.94 -11.48
C ALA A 84 -5.05 0.01 -10.91
N GLU A 85 -4.69 -1.18 -10.45
CA GLU A 85 -5.59 -2.14 -9.80
C GLU A 85 -6.13 -1.59 -8.48
N LYS A 86 -5.27 -1.03 -7.62
CA LYS A 86 -5.68 -0.33 -6.39
C LYS A 86 -6.64 0.83 -6.68
N ALA A 87 -6.35 1.63 -7.71
CA ALA A 87 -7.24 2.73 -8.12
C ALA A 87 -8.58 2.26 -8.71
N LYS A 88 -8.62 1.10 -9.37
CA LYS A 88 -9.87 0.47 -9.84
C LYS A 88 -10.72 -0.01 -8.67
N ALA A 89 -10.10 -0.70 -7.70
CA ALA A 89 -10.78 -1.16 -6.49
C ALA A 89 -11.40 0.02 -5.72
N TYR A 90 -10.62 1.08 -5.46
CA TYR A 90 -11.10 2.28 -4.77
C TYR A 90 -12.27 2.96 -5.52
N ARG A 91 -12.19 3.09 -6.85
CA ARG A 91 -13.31 3.63 -7.66
C ARG A 91 -14.56 2.75 -7.57
N SER A 92 -14.40 1.43 -7.50
CA SER A 92 -15.52 0.51 -7.35
C SER A 92 -16.22 0.66 -5.99
N GLU A 93 -15.45 0.92 -4.93
CA GLU A 93 -16.01 1.17 -3.59
C GLU A 93 -16.77 2.49 -3.52
N ILE A 94 -16.24 3.55 -4.14
CA ILE A 94 -16.95 4.83 -4.25
C ILE A 94 -18.27 4.65 -5.01
N LYS A 95 -18.28 3.91 -6.12
CA LYS A 95 -19.52 3.62 -6.86
C LYS A 95 -20.53 2.88 -5.99
N ARG A 96 -20.09 1.82 -5.28
CA ARG A 96 -20.95 1.08 -4.34
C ARG A 96 -21.49 1.97 -3.24
N PHE A 97 -20.69 2.91 -2.73
CA PHE A 97 -21.14 3.89 -1.75
C PHE A 97 -22.25 4.80 -2.28
N TRP A 98 -22.08 5.39 -3.46
CA TRP A 98 -23.12 6.23 -4.06
C TRP A 98 -24.40 5.45 -4.35
N ILE A 99 -24.29 4.19 -4.76
CA ILE A 99 -25.46 3.31 -4.90
C ILE A 99 -26.11 3.06 -3.52
N ALA A 100 -25.32 2.83 -2.47
CA ALA A 100 -25.84 2.67 -1.10
C ALA A 100 -26.59 3.91 -0.64
N VAL A 101 -26.02 5.10 -0.86
CA VAL A 101 -26.66 6.39 -0.56
C VAL A 101 -27.97 6.51 -1.32
N LEU A 102 -27.99 6.25 -2.62
CA LEU A 102 -29.20 6.35 -3.44
C LEU A 102 -30.32 5.43 -2.95
N LEU A 103 -30.00 4.20 -2.55
CA LEU A 103 -30.97 3.24 -2.04
C LEU A 103 -31.39 3.52 -0.58
N THR A 104 -30.51 4.09 0.22
CA THR A 104 -30.75 4.39 1.65
C THR A 104 -31.47 5.72 1.84
N LEU A 105 -31.29 6.68 0.93
CA LEU A 105 -31.82 8.04 1.07
C LEU A 105 -33.35 8.09 1.15
N PRO A 106 -34.13 7.33 0.35
CA PRO A 106 -35.58 7.25 0.54
C PRO A 106 -35.98 6.68 1.91
N LEU A 107 -35.24 5.66 2.40
CA LEU A 107 -35.50 5.00 3.69
C LEU A 107 -35.22 5.92 4.88
N VAL A 108 -34.19 6.75 4.81
CA VAL A 108 -33.91 7.74 5.87
C VAL A 108 -34.79 8.98 5.71
N GLY A 109 -35.11 9.36 4.47
CA GLY A 109 -35.96 10.51 4.16
C GLY A 109 -37.36 10.41 4.78
N GLN A 110 -37.94 9.21 4.86
CA GLN A 110 -39.25 9.02 5.50
C GLN A 110 -39.25 9.43 6.99
N MET A 111 -38.12 9.28 7.69
CA MET A 111 -38.00 9.73 9.09
C MET A 111 -38.14 11.25 9.23
N PHE A 112 -37.71 12.02 8.22
CA PHE A 112 -37.84 13.47 8.22
C PHE A 112 -39.30 13.90 7.97
N PHE A 113 -40.02 13.17 7.12
CA PHE A 113 -41.44 13.41 6.87
C PHE A 113 -42.32 13.05 8.07
N MET A 114 -41.86 12.17 8.96
CA MET A 114 -42.54 11.86 10.22
C MET A 114 -42.58 13.06 11.20
N PHE A 115 -41.67 14.03 11.07
CA PHE A 115 -41.62 15.26 11.90
C PHE A 115 -42.44 16.44 11.33
N GLY A 116 -42.96 16.34 10.10
CA GLY A 116 -43.78 17.39 9.48
C GLY A 116 -45.27 17.27 9.83
N GLU A 117 -46.02 18.37 9.68
CA GLU A 117 -47.48 18.47 9.95
C GLU A 117 -48.37 17.44 9.21
N HIS A 118 -47.82 16.69 8.25
CA HIS A 118 -48.53 15.66 7.49
C HIS A 118 -48.30 14.28 8.15
N GLY A 119 -49.00 14.03 9.25
CA GLY A 119 -48.93 12.77 9.99
C GLY A 119 -49.13 11.52 9.12
N HIS A 120 -48.37 10.46 9.43
CA HIS A 120 -48.48 9.02 9.07
C HIS A 120 -48.87 8.58 7.63
N HIS A 121 -49.15 9.48 6.69
CA HIS A 121 -49.68 9.11 5.37
C HIS A 121 -48.58 8.95 4.29
N ASN A 122 -47.34 9.32 4.60
CA ASN A 122 -46.19 9.26 3.68
C ASN A 122 -45.14 8.21 4.08
N GLU A 123 -45.53 7.17 4.82
CA GLU A 123 -44.62 6.04 5.06
C GLU A 123 -44.45 5.24 3.75
N LEU A 124 -43.20 4.97 3.38
CA LEU A 124 -42.94 4.11 2.23
C LEU A 124 -43.57 2.74 2.49
N PRO A 125 -44.26 2.13 1.50
CA PRO A 125 -44.83 0.81 1.67
C PRO A 125 -43.77 -0.19 2.16
N ARG A 126 -44.10 -1.03 3.15
CA ARG A 126 -43.15 -1.97 3.77
C ARG A 126 -42.43 -2.86 2.76
N TRP A 127 -43.13 -3.28 1.69
CA TRP A 127 -42.55 -4.08 0.60
C TRP A 127 -41.47 -3.31 -0.18
N LEU A 128 -41.65 -1.99 -0.35
CA LEU A 128 -40.68 -1.14 -1.03
C LEU A 128 -39.46 -0.88 -0.14
N GLN A 129 -39.68 -0.73 1.17
CA GLN A 129 -38.57 -0.65 2.14
C GLN A 129 -37.72 -1.92 2.12
N LEU A 130 -38.37 -3.09 2.12
CA LEU A 130 -37.70 -4.39 1.98
C LEU A 130 -36.92 -4.47 0.66
N LEU A 131 -37.52 -4.05 -0.46
CA LEU A 131 -36.88 -4.09 -1.79
C LEU A 131 -35.63 -3.20 -1.86
N LEU A 132 -35.66 -2.01 -1.26
CA LEU A 132 -34.53 -1.08 -1.24
C LEU A 132 -33.44 -1.49 -0.24
N ALA A 133 -33.82 -1.98 0.94
CA ALA A 133 -32.88 -2.37 1.99
C ALA A 133 -32.15 -3.67 1.67
N THR A 134 -32.76 -4.60 0.92
CA THR A 134 -32.17 -5.92 0.62
C THR A 134 -30.86 -5.82 -0.18
N PRO A 135 -30.76 -5.04 -1.28
CA PRO A 135 -29.49 -4.82 -1.96
C PRO A 135 -28.45 -4.10 -1.08
N VAL A 136 -28.88 -3.17 -0.21
CA VAL A 136 -27.95 -2.52 0.73
C VAL A 136 -27.39 -3.55 1.72
N GLN A 137 -28.23 -4.43 2.24
CA GLN A 137 -27.85 -5.46 3.21
C GLN A 137 -26.93 -6.51 2.60
N PHE A 138 -27.35 -7.20 1.54
CA PHE A 138 -26.68 -8.40 1.06
C PHE A 138 -25.71 -8.18 -0.09
N TRP A 139 -25.87 -7.11 -0.88
CA TRP A 139 -24.94 -6.82 -1.97
C TRP A 139 -23.86 -5.84 -1.53
N ILE A 140 -24.25 -4.69 -0.99
CA ILE A 140 -23.29 -3.66 -0.52
C ILE A 140 -22.67 -4.09 0.81
N GLY A 141 -23.48 -4.62 1.73
CA GLY A 141 -23.05 -5.12 3.03
C GLY A 141 -22.28 -6.45 2.97
N TRP A 142 -22.21 -7.14 1.83
CA TRP A 142 -21.50 -8.44 1.69
C TRP A 142 -20.07 -8.40 2.23
N ARG A 143 -19.37 -7.26 2.04
CA ARG A 143 -18.00 -7.08 2.55
C ARG A 143 -17.89 -7.28 4.07
N PHE A 144 -18.92 -6.86 4.81
CA PHE A 144 -18.94 -6.96 6.27
C PHE A 144 -19.18 -8.40 6.71
N TYR A 145 -19.98 -9.16 5.97
CA TYR A 145 -20.15 -10.59 6.21
C TYR A 145 -18.85 -11.37 5.96
N ASP A 146 -18.15 -11.07 4.86
CA ASP A 146 -16.86 -11.70 4.57
C ASP A 146 -15.81 -11.36 5.64
N GLY A 147 -15.73 -10.08 6.05
CA GLY A 147 -14.86 -9.63 7.15
C GLY A 147 -15.21 -10.28 8.49
N ALA A 148 -16.48 -10.31 8.85
CA ALA A 148 -16.98 -10.91 10.09
C ALA A 148 -16.66 -12.42 10.15
N TRP A 149 -16.92 -13.14 9.06
CA TRP A 149 -16.68 -14.58 8.98
C TRP A 149 -15.19 -14.92 9.12
N LYS A 150 -14.32 -14.14 8.47
CA LYS A 150 -12.85 -14.28 8.61
C LYS A 150 -12.39 -14.00 10.05
N ALA A 151 -12.92 -12.95 10.68
CA ALA A 151 -12.57 -12.60 12.06
C ALA A 151 -12.97 -13.69 13.05
N LEU A 152 -14.21 -14.19 12.95
CA LEU A 152 -14.74 -15.24 13.82
C LEU A 152 -13.99 -16.56 13.64
N ARG A 153 -13.67 -16.94 12.39
CA ARG A 153 -12.84 -18.12 12.13
C ARG A 153 -11.43 -18.00 12.74
N GLY A 154 -10.92 -16.78 12.82
CA GLY A 154 -9.66 -16.47 13.50
C GLY A 154 -9.77 -16.39 15.03
N GLY A 155 -10.94 -16.66 15.62
CA GLY A 155 -11.17 -16.59 17.07
C GLY A 155 -11.29 -15.17 17.62
N GLY A 156 -11.42 -14.16 16.76
CA GLY A 156 -11.54 -12.75 17.14
C GLY A 156 -12.89 -12.14 16.79
N ALA A 157 -13.14 -10.94 17.32
CA ALA A 157 -14.27 -10.10 16.93
C ALA A 157 -13.74 -8.73 16.48
N ASN A 158 -14.27 -8.21 15.38
CA ASN A 158 -13.91 -6.90 14.84
C ASN A 158 -15.17 -6.05 14.56
N MET A 159 -14.97 -4.83 14.07
CA MET A 159 -16.07 -3.93 13.70
C MET A 159 -17.06 -4.56 12.71
N ASP A 160 -16.55 -5.37 11.76
CA ASP A 160 -17.39 -6.01 10.74
C ASP A 160 -18.36 -7.03 11.34
N VAL A 161 -17.95 -7.75 12.41
CA VAL A 161 -18.83 -8.65 13.16
C VAL A 161 -20.02 -7.91 13.76
N LEU A 162 -19.77 -6.77 14.43
CA LEU A 162 -20.82 -5.98 15.05
C LEU A 162 -21.82 -5.45 14.01
N VAL A 163 -21.30 -4.92 12.90
CA VAL A 163 -22.11 -4.38 11.81
C VAL A 163 -22.93 -5.48 11.14
N ALA A 164 -22.30 -6.62 10.80
CA ALA A 164 -23.00 -7.74 10.18
C ALA A 164 -24.10 -8.28 11.08
N LEU A 165 -23.84 -8.47 12.38
CA LEU A 165 -24.83 -8.97 13.33
C LEU A 165 -26.01 -8.00 13.48
N GLY A 166 -25.73 -6.73 13.81
CA GLY A 166 -26.77 -5.74 14.10
C GLY A 166 -27.67 -5.46 12.89
N THR A 167 -27.07 -5.30 11.71
CA THR A 167 -27.82 -5.01 10.47
C THR A 167 -28.61 -6.23 9.99
N SER A 168 -28.07 -7.45 10.16
CA SER A 168 -28.81 -8.68 9.85
C SER A 168 -30.03 -8.85 10.77
N MET A 169 -29.87 -8.53 12.06
CA MET A 169 -30.95 -8.64 13.04
C MET A 169 -32.06 -7.63 12.72
N ALA A 170 -31.68 -6.38 12.40
CA ALA A 170 -32.62 -5.34 11.97
C ALA A 170 -33.36 -5.74 10.69
N TRP A 171 -32.65 -6.21 9.65
CA TRP A 171 -33.26 -6.64 8.40
C TRP A 171 -34.15 -7.89 8.59
N GLY A 172 -33.68 -8.89 9.34
CA GLY A 172 -34.40 -10.13 9.58
C GLY A 172 -35.70 -9.91 10.37
N PHE A 173 -35.64 -9.16 11.48
CA PHE A 173 -36.82 -8.78 12.25
C PHE A 173 -37.83 -8.04 11.37
N SER A 174 -37.38 -7.03 10.62
CA SER A 174 -38.24 -6.23 9.74
C SER A 174 -38.88 -7.05 8.63
N THR A 175 -38.16 -8.05 8.11
CA THR A 175 -38.67 -8.99 7.10
C THR A 175 -39.77 -9.86 7.67
N VAL A 176 -39.59 -10.41 8.88
CA VAL A 176 -40.63 -11.21 9.56
C VAL A 176 -41.88 -10.37 9.82
N VAL A 177 -41.72 -9.15 10.34
CA VAL A 177 -42.84 -8.20 10.57
C VAL A 177 -43.57 -7.86 9.27
N THR A 178 -42.84 -7.72 8.16
CA THR A 178 -43.42 -7.40 6.85
C THR A 178 -44.16 -8.58 6.23
N LEU A 179 -43.59 -9.80 6.31
CA LEU A 179 -44.19 -11.00 5.71
C LEU A 179 -45.39 -11.53 6.50
N LEU A 180 -45.39 -11.38 7.83
CA LEU A 180 -46.47 -11.82 8.71
C LEU A 180 -47.50 -10.71 9.00
N GLU A 181 -47.37 -9.56 8.33
CA GLU A 181 -48.25 -8.38 8.50
C GLU A 181 -48.47 -7.95 9.96
N LEU A 182 -47.42 -8.09 10.79
CA LEU A 182 -47.53 -7.79 12.23
C LEU A 182 -47.67 -6.27 12.45
N PRO A 183 -48.46 -5.84 13.46
CA PRO A 183 -48.63 -4.43 13.83
C PRO A 183 -47.43 -3.92 14.64
N GLN A 184 -46.23 -4.04 14.08
CA GLN A 184 -44.96 -3.62 14.69
C GLN A 184 -44.21 -2.71 13.71
N HIS A 185 -43.32 -1.88 14.25
CA HIS A 185 -42.44 -1.03 13.44
C HIS A 185 -41.32 -1.85 12.79
N VAL A 186 -40.88 -1.40 11.62
CA VAL A 186 -39.77 -1.99 10.87
C VAL A 186 -38.51 -1.14 11.01
N TYR A 187 -37.34 -1.77 10.90
CA TYR A 187 -36.01 -1.17 11.09
C TYR A 187 -35.12 -1.31 9.85
N PHE A 188 -35.72 -1.42 8.65
CA PHE A 188 -34.97 -1.49 7.39
C PHE A 188 -34.08 -0.25 7.18
N GLU A 189 -34.60 0.92 7.53
CA GLU A 189 -33.87 2.19 7.54
C GLU A 189 -32.63 2.16 8.43
N GLY A 190 -32.74 1.63 9.65
CA GLY A 190 -31.65 1.56 10.62
C GLY A 190 -30.51 0.68 10.11
N GLY A 191 -30.84 -0.52 9.60
CA GLY A 191 -29.85 -1.42 9.00
C GLY A 191 -29.14 -0.79 7.80
N ALA A 192 -29.90 -0.21 6.87
CA ALA A 192 -29.37 0.43 5.67
C ALA A 192 -28.52 1.67 5.98
N ALA A 193 -28.95 2.50 6.94
CA ALA A 193 -28.23 3.68 7.38
C ALA A 193 -26.88 3.31 8.02
N VAL A 194 -26.86 2.31 8.90
CA VAL A 194 -25.62 1.84 9.54
C VAL A 194 -24.63 1.34 8.47
N ILE A 195 -25.07 0.51 7.52
CA ILE A 195 -24.19 0.02 6.43
C ILE A 195 -23.61 1.18 5.62
N THR A 196 -24.44 2.16 5.27
CA THR A 196 -24.04 3.31 4.45
C THR A 196 -23.07 4.24 5.19
N LEU A 197 -23.32 4.53 6.47
CA LEU A 197 -22.44 5.39 7.29
C LEU A 197 -21.10 4.71 7.61
N VAL A 198 -21.11 3.41 7.92
CA VAL A 198 -19.87 2.66 8.15
C VAL A 198 -19.03 2.59 6.87
N LEU A 199 -19.67 2.39 5.71
CA LEU A 199 -18.99 2.43 4.42
C LEU A 199 -18.36 3.79 4.14
N LEU A 200 -19.05 4.89 4.46
CA LEU A 200 -18.48 6.24 4.37
C LEU A 200 -17.25 6.36 5.27
N GLY A 201 -17.33 5.90 6.52
CA GLY A 201 -16.19 5.90 7.46
C GLY A 201 -14.98 5.17 6.91
N LYS A 202 -15.17 3.95 6.37
CA LYS A 202 -14.11 3.17 5.73
C LYS A 202 -13.50 3.87 4.51
N LEU A 203 -14.32 4.54 3.70
CA LEU A 203 -13.85 5.32 2.55
C LEU A 203 -13.01 6.54 2.98
N LEU A 204 -13.44 7.24 4.03
CA LEU A 204 -12.68 8.37 4.60
C LEU A 204 -11.35 7.90 5.18
N GLU A 205 -11.35 6.77 5.90
CA GLU A 205 -10.14 6.14 6.45
C GLU A 205 -9.17 5.75 5.32
N ALA A 206 -9.66 5.08 4.28
CA ALA A 206 -8.86 4.70 3.11
C ALA A 206 -8.28 5.93 2.40
N ARG A 207 -9.09 6.99 2.23
CA ARG A 207 -8.63 8.25 1.63
C ARG A 207 -7.58 8.94 2.48
N ALA A 208 -7.73 8.96 3.80
CA ALA A 208 -6.76 9.56 4.71
C ALA A 208 -5.41 8.82 4.64
N LYS A 209 -5.45 7.48 4.72
CA LYS A 209 -4.25 6.61 4.58
C LYS A 209 -3.57 6.76 3.22
N ALA A 210 -4.35 6.92 2.14
CA ALA A 210 -3.80 7.13 0.81
C ALA A 210 -3.04 8.45 0.70
N ARG A 211 -3.58 9.56 1.23
CA ARG A 211 -2.90 10.86 1.21
C ARG A 211 -1.61 10.87 2.01
N THR A 212 -1.59 10.25 3.19
CA THR A 212 -0.36 10.17 3.98
C THR A 212 0.70 9.34 3.26
N SER A 213 0.31 8.23 2.63
CA SER A 213 1.21 7.41 1.83
C SER A 213 1.77 8.18 0.63
N GLU A 214 0.96 8.99 -0.05
CA GLU A 214 1.40 9.82 -1.18
C GLU A 214 2.37 10.92 -0.75
N ALA A 215 2.15 11.56 0.41
CA ALA A 215 3.08 12.54 0.96
C ALA A 215 4.44 11.90 1.27
N ILE A 216 4.46 10.70 1.85
CA ILE A 216 5.69 9.92 2.06
C ILE A 216 6.35 9.58 0.73
N GLU A 217 5.59 9.11 -0.27
CA GLU A 217 6.10 8.83 -1.63
C GLU A 217 6.72 10.08 -2.27
N SER A 218 6.16 11.27 -2.02
CA SER A 218 6.68 12.53 -2.54
C SER A 218 8.02 12.95 -1.94
N LEU A 219 8.26 12.65 -0.66
CA LEU A 219 9.55 12.85 -0.01
C LEU A 219 10.63 11.93 -0.61
N VAL A 220 10.28 10.67 -0.91
CA VAL A 220 11.17 9.72 -1.59
C VAL A 220 11.54 10.21 -2.99
N ARG A 221 10.67 10.94 -3.69
CA ARG A 221 10.96 11.48 -5.03
C ARG A 221 11.97 12.63 -5.06
N LEU A 222 12.28 13.22 -3.90
CA LEU A 222 13.36 14.20 -3.78
C LEU A 222 14.75 13.55 -3.78
N GLN A 223 14.84 12.22 -3.57
CA GLN A 223 16.09 11.51 -3.83
C GLN A 223 16.45 11.61 -5.33
N PRO A 224 17.71 11.94 -5.66
CA PRO A 224 18.15 11.94 -7.04
C PRO A 224 17.97 10.54 -7.63
N LYS A 225 17.50 10.47 -8.88
CA LYS A 225 17.19 9.19 -9.54
C LYS A 225 18.44 8.51 -10.07
N THR A 226 19.53 9.24 -10.22
CA THR A 226 20.82 8.78 -10.70
C THR A 226 21.92 9.11 -9.69
N ALA A 227 22.94 8.25 -9.65
CA ALA A 227 24.17 8.43 -8.91
C ALA A 227 25.35 8.09 -9.81
N ARG A 228 26.47 8.79 -9.63
CA ARG A 228 27.73 8.47 -10.31
C ARG A 228 28.52 7.53 -9.42
N VAL A 229 28.72 6.31 -9.89
CA VAL A 229 29.36 5.22 -9.13
C VAL A 229 30.68 4.87 -9.78
N GLU A 230 31.70 4.59 -8.97
CA GLU A 230 32.97 4.08 -9.45
C GLU A 230 32.85 2.58 -9.77
N ARG A 231 33.16 2.21 -11.02
CA ARG A 231 33.20 0.83 -11.51
C ARG A 231 34.49 0.64 -12.30
N ASP A 232 35.32 -0.32 -11.88
CA ASP A 232 36.58 -0.66 -12.57
C ASP A 232 37.49 0.56 -12.83
N GLY A 233 37.52 1.50 -11.89
CA GLY A 233 38.30 2.75 -11.99
C GLY A 233 37.71 3.81 -12.93
N GLN A 234 36.47 3.66 -13.38
CA GLN A 234 35.73 4.64 -14.18
C GLN A 234 34.43 5.06 -13.49
N TRP A 235 34.07 6.34 -13.65
CA TRP A 235 32.81 6.88 -13.13
C TRP A 235 31.67 6.64 -14.11
N VAL A 236 30.66 5.88 -13.69
CA VAL A 236 29.48 5.54 -14.49
C VAL A 236 28.23 6.09 -13.82
N GLU A 237 27.39 6.79 -14.57
CA GLU A 237 26.08 7.24 -14.09
C GLU A 237 25.06 6.10 -14.17
N MET A 238 24.44 5.75 -13.04
CA MET A 238 23.43 4.70 -12.97
C MET A 238 22.28 5.10 -12.06
N SER A 239 21.16 4.40 -12.16
CA SER A 239 20.01 4.67 -11.29
C SER A 239 20.32 4.34 -9.83
N VAL A 240 19.85 5.18 -8.90
CA VAL A 240 19.95 4.96 -7.44
C VAL A 240 19.30 3.64 -7.02
N ASP A 241 18.25 3.21 -7.73
CA ASP A 241 17.62 1.90 -7.52
C ASP A 241 18.60 0.73 -7.73
N GLY A 242 19.69 0.96 -8.47
CA GLY A 242 20.75 0.01 -8.77
C GLY A 242 21.99 0.08 -7.86
N LEU A 243 22.00 0.95 -6.84
CA LEU A 243 23.06 0.98 -5.84
C LEU A 243 22.95 -0.22 -4.90
N MET A 244 24.10 -0.76 -4.50
CA MET A 244 24.20 -1.84 -3.51
C MET A 244 25.22 -1.44 -2.44
N PRO A 245 25.10 -2.00 -1.22
CA PRO A 245 26.09 -1.77 -0.17
C PRO A 245 27.53 -2.06 -0.63
N GLY A 246 28.44 -1.13 -0.37
CA GLY A 246 29.85 -1.20 -0.77
C GLY A 246 30.19 -0.51 -2.10
N ASP A 247 29.21 0.00 -2.84
CA ASP A 247 29.48 0.88 -3.99
C ASP A 247 30.04 2.23 -3.53
N ILE A 248 31.05 2.74 -4.25
CA ILE A 248 31.61 4.08 -4.05
C ILE A 248 30.95 5.02 -5.05
N PHE A 249 30.38 6.15 -4.59
CA PHE A 249 29.74 7.12 -5.44
C PHE A 249 30.23 8.55 -5.20
N LEU A 250 30.23 9.37 -6.25
CA LEU A 250 30.70 10.75 -6.23
C LEU A 250 29.51 11.73 -6.21
N VAL A 251 29.40 12.48 -5.12
CA VAL A 251 28.47 13.60 -4.96
C VAL A 251 29.22 14.91 -5.22
N ARG A 252 28.78 15.71 -6.19
CA ARG A 252 29.39 17.03 -6.47
C ARG A 252 28.80 18.14 -5.60
N PRO A 253 29.46 19.32 -5.52
CA PRO A 253 28.88 20.49 -4.90
C PRO A 253 27.47 20.79 -5.43
N GLY A 254 26.52 21.01 -4.54
CA GLY A 254 25.12 21.28 -4.86
C GLY A 254 24.26 20.07 -5.22
N GLU A 255 24.82 18.86 -5.32
CA GLU A 255 24.05 17.64 -5.57
C GLU A 255 23.52 17.04 -4.26
N SER A 256 22.39 16.33 -4.36
CA SER A 256 21.84 15.57 -3.23
C SER A 256 22.55 14.24 -3.05
N VAL A 257 22.70 13.82 -1.80
CA VAL A 257 23.24 12.50 -1.46
C VAL A 257 22.19 11.42 -1.83
N PRO A 258 22.52 10.45 -2.70
CA PRO A 258 21.55 9.48 -3.22
C PRO A 258 21.11 8.42 -2.20
N VAL A 259 22.03 7.95 -1.35
CA VAL A 259 21.81 6.89 -0.35
C VAL A 259 22.62 7.20 0.91
N ASP A 260 22.20 6.62 2.03
CA ASP A 260 22.98 6.69 3.27
C ASP A 260 24.34 6.02 3.06
N GLY A 261 25.39 6.61 3.63
CA GLY A 261 26.75 6.14 3.45
C GLY A 261 27.75 6.76 4.42
N GLU A 262 29.02 6.43 4.21
CA GLU A 262 30.15 6.96 4.95
C GLU A 262 31.08 7.67 3.96
N VAL A 263 31.59 8.85 4.33
CA VAL A 263 32.54 9.59 3.50
C VAL A 263 33.86 8.84 3.48
N VAL A 264 34.27 8.38 2.29
CA VAL A 264 35.56 7.68 2.11
C VAL A 264 36.69 8.68 1.83
N ASP A 265 36.40 9.74 1.07
CA ASP A 265 37.36 10.78 0.69
C ASP A 265 36.64 12.13 0.49
N GLY A 266 37.35 13.24 0.74
CA GLY A 266 36.85 14.60 0.64
C GLY A 266 36.43 15.27 1.96
N GLU A 267 36.24 16.60 1.89
CA GLU A 267 35.71 17.43 2.97
C GLU A 267 34.71 18.43 2.38
N SER A 268 33.48 18.47 2.91
CA SER A 268 32.44 19.39 2.46
C SER A 268 31.47 19.72 3.60
N SER A 269 30.61 20.71 3.40
CA SER A 269 29.46 20.97 4.26
C SER A 269 28.21 20.31 3.68
N VAL A 270 27.40 19.66 4.49
CA VAL A 270 26.17 18.99 4.07
C VAL A 270 24.97 19.64 4.77
N ASN A 271 23.97 20.03 4.00
CA ASN A 271 22.72 20.55 4.51
C ASN A 271 21.78 19.40 4.86
N GLU A 272 21.59 19.19 6.17
CA GLU A 272 20.72 18.16 6.73
C GLU A 272 19.35 18.70 7.21
N SER A 273 19.00 19.95 6.87
CA SER A 273 17.76 20.62 7.33
C SER A 273 16.48 19.83 7.08
N MET A 274 16.43 19.03 6.02
CA MET A 274 15.29 18.17 5.68
C MET A 274 15.08 17.01 6.67
N LEU A 275 16.14 16.59 7.38
CA LEU A 275 16.12 15.50 8.36
C LEU A 275 16.10 16.04 9.79
N THR A 276 16.95 17.02 10.09
CA THR A 276 17.16 17.53 11.45
C THR A 276 16.34 18.78 11.76
N GLY A 277 15.90 19.51 10.74
CA GLY A 277 15.28 20.83 10.89
C GLY A 277 16.26 21.98 11.16
N GLU A 278 17.56 21.69 11.21
CA GLU A 278 18.58 22.71 11.47
C GLU A 278 19.03 23.39 10.16
N SER A 279 18.98 24.73 10.12
CA SER A 279 19.31 25.51 8.92
C SER A 279 20.81 25.59 8.62
N MET A 280 21.68 25.27 9.58
CA MET A 280 23.13 25.38 9.44
C MET A 280 23.71 24.09 8.84
N PRO A 281 24.46 24.17 7.72
CA PRO A 281 25.16 23.01 7.16
C PRO A 281 26.20 22.45 8.14
N ILE A 282 26.30 21.12 8.20
CA ILE A 282 27.23 20.38 9.07
C ILE A 282 28.46 19.99 8.25
N GLY A 283 29.67 20.23 8.76
CA GLY A 283 30.90 19.77 8.12
C GLY A 283 31.02 18.25 8.15
N LYS A 284 31.41 17.64 7.04
CA LYS A 284 31.65 16.20 6.88
C LYS A 284 33.05 15.95 6.34
N ARG A 285 33.75 15.00 6.94
CA ARG A 285 35.09 14.54 6.57
C ARG A 285 35.12 13.03 6.44
N ALA A 286 36.22 12.48 5.93
CA ALA A 286 36.42 11.04 5.84
C ALA A 286 36.14 10.34 7.19
N GLY A 287 35.27 9.32 7.16
CA GLY A 287 34.77 8.60 8.33
C GLY A 287 33.42 9.08 8.87
N ASP A 288 32.92 10.25 8.44
CA ASP A 288 31.62 10.75 8.88
C ASP A 288 30.46 10.11 8.08
N GLN A 289 29.32 9.94 8.75
CA GLN A 289 28.10 9.46 8.10
C GLN A 289 27.39 10.58 7.33
N VAL A 290 26.87 10.23 6.16
CA VAL A 290 26.00 11.08 5.33
C VAL A 290 24.68 10.39 5.10
N PHE A 291 23.61 11.20 5.11
CA PHE A 291 22.24 10.70 4.98
C PHE A 291 21.68 11.02 3.60
N ALA A 292 20.85 10.13 3.08
CA ALA A 292 20.18 10.30 1.81
C ALA A 292 19.27 11.53 1.82
N ALA A 293 19.09 12.15 0.65
CA ALA A 293 18.30 13.37 0.45
C ALA A 293 18.83 14.63 1.17
N THR A 294 20.00 14.56 1.80
CA THR A 294 20.76 15.75 2.23
C THR A 294 21.45 16.39 1.02
N ALA A 295 21.74 17.69 1.08
CA ALA A 295 22.37 18.40 -0.04
C ALA A 295 23.84 18.71 0.26
N ASN A 296 24.73 18.32 -0.65
CA ASN A 296 26.14 18.65 -0.58
C ASN A 296 26.35 20.15 -0.87
N GLY A 297 27.18 20.79 -0.06
CA GLY A 297 27.49 22.21 -0.09
C GLY A 297 28.59 22.55 -1.08
N GLN A 298 29.76 22.97 -0.58
CA GLN A 298 30.84 23.56 -1.37
C GLN A 298 32.10 22.67 -1.55
N GLY A 299 31.99 21.35 -1.44
CA GLY A 299 33.09 20.40 -1.64
C GLY A 299 32.68 19.18 -2.46
#